data_AF-A0A1M6R855-F1
#
_entry.id   AF-A0A1M6R855-F1
#
_cell.length_a   1.000
_cell.length_b   1.000
_cell.length_c   1.000
_cell.angle_alpha   90.00
_cell.angle_beta   90.00
_cell.angle_gamma   90.00
#
_symmetry.space_group_name_H-M   'P 1'
#
loop_
_entity.id
_entity.type
_entity.pdbx_description
1 polymer ?
#
loop_
_entity_poly.entity_id
_entity_poly.type
_entity_poly.pdbx_seq_one_letter_code
_entity_poly.pdbx_strand_id
1 'polypeptide(L)'
;MLKGFFGPWIAIKLCEAQVAAGGADYSHWVPLVAGLLVILGHSFTCFAGFRGGKGVLAALGVFLALCPITALASFGVWIILTVATKYVSVGSIGACIALAAFSTMGYFQLPFPPEKFNEGLWITCLLVAIFVIVKHKSNIKRLINGTENGFGSKRKK
;
A
#
# COMPACT_ATOMS: atom_id res chain seq x y z
N MET A 1 7.43 0.64 6.36
CA MET A 1 7.32 -0.78 5.98
C MET A 1 7.00 -1.66 7.17
N LEU A 2 7.88 -1.78 8.18
CA LEU A 2 7.63 -2.66 9.34
C LEU A 2 6.30 -2.39 10.06
N LYS A 3 6.02 -1.14 10.44
CA LYS A 3 4.71 -0.77 11.03
C LYS A 3 3.52 -1.05 10.09
N GLY A 4 3.75 -0.99 8.78
CA GLY A 4 2.79 -1.35 7.74
C GLY A 4 2.44 -2.83 7.75
N PHE A 5 3.45 -3.68 7.89
CA PHE A 5 3.31 -5.13 7.85
C PHE A 5 2.64 -5.69 9.11
N PHE A 6 3.13 -5.30 10.29
CA PHE A 6 2.71 -5.94 11.54
C PHE A 6 1.25 -5.68 11.90
N GLY A 7 0.67 -4.53 11.56
CA GLY A 7 -0.74 -4.23 11.86
C GLY A 7 -1.72 -5.25 11.27
N PRO A 8 -1.86 -5.33 9.93
CA PRO A 8 -2.68 -6.34 9.28
C PRO A 8 -2.22 -7.78 9.56
N TRP A 9 -0.92 -8.04 9.73
CA TRP A 9 -0.44 -9.38 10.06
C TRP A 9 -0.91 -9.87 11.44
N ILE A 10 -0.85 -9.02 12.47
CA ILE A 10 -1.39 -9.34 13.80
C ILE A 10 -2.91 -9.55 13.70
N ALA A 11 -3.61 -8.69 12.96
CA ALA A 11 -5.05 -8.83 12.74
C ALA A 11 -5.42 -10.17 12.09
N ILE A 12 -4.65 -10.64 11.09
CA ILE A 12 -4.81 -11.96 10.48
C ILE A 12 -4.63 -13.05 11.54
N LYS A 13 -3.55 -13.01 12.33
CA LYS A 13 -3.28 -14.03 13.36
C LYS A 13 -4.32 -14.08 14.47
N LEU A 14 -4.87 -12.94 14.86
CA LEU A 14 -5.97 -12.89 15.82
C LEU A 14 -7.26 -13.49 15.24
N CYS A 15 -7.57 -13.21 13.97
CA CYS A 15 -8.74 -13.80 13.30
C CYS A 15 -8.57 -15.32 13.11
N GLU A 16 -7.40 -15.77 12.66
CA GLU A 16 -7.06 -17.20 12.57
C GLU A 16 -7.27 -17.92 13.91
N ALA A 17 -6.75 -17.36 15.00
CA ALA A 17 -6.89 -17.93 16.33
C ALA A 17 -8.35 -17.96 16.81
N GLN A 18 -9.13 -16.91 16.52
CA GLN A 18 -10.54 -16.84 16.89
C GLN A 18 -11.39 -17.86 16.13
N VAL A 19 -11.17 -18.02 14.83
CA VAL A 19 -11.86 -19.03 14.02
C VAL A 19 -11.49 -20.44 14.50
N ALA A 20 -10.21 -20.69 14.79
CA ALA A 20 -9.77 -21.97 15.35
C ALA A 20 -10.39 -22.31 16.71
N ALA A 21 -10.75 -21.28 17.51
CA ALA A 21 -11.46 -21.43 18.78
C ALA A 21 -12.98 -21.62 18.63
N GLY A 22 -13.50 -21.70 17.40
CA GLY A 22 -14.94 -21.81 17.12
C GLY A 22 -15.72 -20.49 17.23
N GLY A 23 -15.01 -19.35 17.25
CA GLY A 23 -15.60 -18.02 17.24
C GLY A 23 -16.09 -17.56 15.86
N ALA A 24 -16.69 -16.38 15.82
CA ALA A 24 -17.14 -15.77 14.56
C ALA A 24 -15.95 -15.38 13.66
N ASP A 25 -16.13 -15.56 12.35
CA ASP A 25 -15.13 -15.23 11.33
C ASP A 25 -15.25 -13.77 10.88
N TYR A 26 -14.23 -12.98 11.23
CA TYR A 26 -14.08 -11.59 10.79
C TYR A 26 -12.83 -11.36 9.91
N SER A 27 -12.19 -12.44 9.46
CA SER A 27 -10.92 -12.42 8.74
C SER A 27 -10.99 -11.70 7.39
N HIS A 28 -12.18 -11.59 6.80
CA HIS A 28 -12.39 -10.85 5.54
C HIS A 28 -12.30 -9.32 5.69
N TRP A 29 -12.48 -8.76 6.90
CA TRP A 29 -12.59 -7.31 7.09
C TRP A 29 -11.56 -6.73 8.06
N VAL A 30 -11.30 -7.40 9.19
CA VAL A 30 -10.46 -6.85 10.26
C VAL A 30 -9.02 -6.56 9.79
N PRO A 31 -8.34 -7.45 9.03
CA PRO A 31 -7.02 -7.14 8.47
C PRO A 31 -7.01 -5.94 7.52
N LEU A 32 -8.08 -5.77 6.72
CA LEU A 32 -8.19 -4.68 5.76
C LEU A 32 -8.33 -3.34 6.46
N VAL A 33 -9.22 -3.26 7.46
CA VAL A 33 -9.43 -2.07 8.29
C VAL A 33 -8.16 -1.74 9.06
N ALA A 34 -7.49 -2.74 9.64
CA ALA A 34 -6.20 -2.55 10.30
C ALA A 34 -5.14 -1.95 9.35
N GLY A 35 -5.05 -2.48 8.12
CA GLY A 35 -4.16 -1.96 7.08
C GLY A 35 -4.45 -0.49 6.72
N LEU A 36 -5.73 -0.13 6.53
CA LEU A 36 -6.15 1.24 6.24
C LEU A 36 -5.80 2.20 7.38
N LEU A 37 -6.08 1.82 8.63
CA LEU A 37 -5.76 2.64 9.81
C LEU A 37 -4.25 2.86 9.96
N VAL A 38 -3.43 1.85 9.65
CA VAL A 38 -1.97 1.98 9.67
C VAL A 38 -1.47 2.98 8.60
N ILE A 39 -2.04 2.95 7.40
CA ILE A 39 -1.70 3.90 6.32
C ILE A 39 -2.12 5.32 6.72
N LEU A 40 -3.35 5.49 7.21
CA LEU A 40 -3.86 6.78 7.68
C LEU A 40 -3.04 7.33 8.84
N GLY A 41 -2.75 6.52 9.86
CA GLY A 41 -1.90 6.91 10.98
C GLY A 41 -0.47 7.25 10.58
N HIS A 42 0.08 6.63 9.52
CA HIS A 42 1.36 7.04 8.95
C HIS A 42 1.28 8.40 8.24
N SER A 43 0.22 8.64 7.47
CA SER A 43 0.07 9.84 6.66
C SER A 43 -0.49 11.05 7.40
N PHE A 44 -1.16 10.84 8.53
CA PHE A 44 -1.77 11.86 9.40
C PHE A 44 -1.39 11.60 10.87
N THR A 45 -0.11 11.37 11.12
CA THR A 45 0.39 11.12 12.49
C THR A 45 0.14 12.34 13.38
N CYS A 46 -0.48 12.12 14.55
CA CYS A 46 -0.73 13.16 15.55
C CYS A 46 0.59 13.77 16.07
N PHE A 47 1.65 12.96 16.14
CA PHE A 47 2.98 13.37 16.59
C PHE A 47 3.69 14.38 15.66
N ALA A 48 3.19 14.57 14.43
CA ALA A 48 3.71 15.56 13.48
C ALA A 48 2.65 16.60 13.08
N GLY A 49 1.68 16.88 13.97
CA GLY A 49 0.60 17.83 13.70
C GLY A 49 -0.24 17.45 12.48
N PHE A 50 -0.50 16.15 12.30
CA PHE A 50 -1.23 15.57 11.17
C PHE A 50 -0.56 15.77 9.79
N ARG A 51 0.74 16.14 9.78
CA ARG A 51 1.54 16.28 8.55
C ARG A 51 2.50 15.10 8.40
N GLY A 52 1.98 13.97 7.91
CA GLY A 52 2.76 12.76 7.67
C GLY A 52 3.22 12.56 6.23
N GLY A 53 3.89 11.43 6.01
CA GLY A 53 4.41 11.01 4.70
C GLY A 53 3.31 10.62 3.70
N LYS A 54 3.72 10.31 2.47
CA LYS A 54 2.79 9.93 1.38
C LYS A 54 2.28 8.49 1.43
N GLY A 55 2.70 7.70 2.41
CA GLY A 55 2.14 6.37 2.64
C GLY A 55 2.71 5.22 1.80
N VAL A 56 3.57 5.45 0.79
CA VAL A 56 4.06 4.38 -0.12
C VAL A 56 4.70 3.21 0.63
N LEU A 57 5.68 3.45 1.50
CA LEU A 57 6.33 2.39 2.28
C LEU A 57 5.43 1.81 3.39
N ALA A 58 4.37 2.51 3.78
CA ALA A 58 3.37 1.97 4.71
C ALA A 58 2.44 1.01 3.97
N ALA A 59 1.93 1.42 2.81
CA ALA A 59 1.11 0.63 1.91
C ALA A 59 1.86 -0.64 1.45
N LEU A 60 3.12 -0.54 1.04
CA LEU A 60 3.93 -1.71 0.70
C LEU A 60 3.98 -2.72 1.85
N GLY A 61 4.18 -2.24 3.09
CA GLY A 61 4.16 -3.12 4.26
C GLY A 61 2.81 -3.78 4.48
N VAL A 62 1.72 -3.01 4.38
CA VAL A 62 0.35 -3.51 4.53
C VAL A 62 0.04 -4.59 3.51
N PHE A 63 0.29 -4.34 2.23
CA PHE A 63 0.02 -5.30 1.17
C PHE A 63 1.00 -6.47 1.16
N LEU A 64 2.21 -6.35 1.71
CA LEU A 64 3.06 -7.51 1.96
C LEU A 64 2.47 -8.47 3.00
N ALA A 65 1.65 -7.99 3.94
CA ALA A 65 0.93 -8.84 4.88
C ALA A 65 -0.38 -9.39 4.27
N LEU A 66 -1.10 -8.55 3.52
CA LEU A 66 -2.42 -8.90 2.97
C LEU A 66 -2.37 -9.69 1.66
N CYS A 67 -1.43 -9.40 0.77
CA CYS A 67 -1.31 -10.02 -0.55
C CYS A 67 0.14 -9.95 -1.07
N PRO A 68 1.05 -10.78 -0.52
CA PRO A 68 2.49 -10.67 -0.75
C PRO A 68 2.87 -10.66 -2.24
N ILE A 69 2.24 -11.50 -3.06
CA ILE A 69 2.53 -11.61 -4.49
C ILE A 69 2.17 -10.32 -5.23
N THR A 70 1.00 -9.72 -4.98
CA THR A 70 0.61 -8.43 -5.59
C THR A 70 1.57 -7.33 -5.19
N ALA A 71 1.93 -7.29 -3.91
CA ALA A 71 2.81 -6.28 -3.36
C ALA A 71 4.20 -6.37 -4.01
N LEU A 72 4.75 -7.58 -4.16
CA LEU A 72 6.04 -7.81 -4.81
C LEU A 72 5.99 -7.51 -6.32
N ALA A 73 4.93 -7.90 -7.02
CA ALA A 73 4.76 -7.56 -8.44
C ALA A 73 4.68 -6.03 -8.65
N SER A 74 3.90 -5.34 -7.81
CA SER A 74 3.78 -3.88 -7.83
C SER A 74 5.09 -3.20 -7.46
N PHE A 75 5.86 -3.79 -6.54
CA PHE A 75 7.21 -3.33 -6.21
C PHE A 75 8.20 -3.56 -7.38
N GLY A 76 8.05 -4.64 -8.14
CA GLY A 76 8.78 -4.82 -9.40
C GLY A 76 8.51 -3.69 -10.39
N VAL A 77 7.24 -3.32 -10.58
CA VAL A 77 6.85 -2.16 -11.41
C VAL A 77 7.45 -0.87 -10.86
N TRP A 78 7.46 -0.68 -9.53
CA TRP A 78 8.10 0.46 -8.90
C TRP A 78 9.59 0.57 -9.27
N ILE A 79 10.34 -0.55 -9.18
CA ILE A 79 11.77 -0.61 -9.53
C ILE A 79 11.96 -0.24 -11.00
N ILE A 80 11.23 -0.91 -11.90
CA ILE A 80 11.36 -0.69 -13.36
C ILE A 80 11.15 0.79 -13.70
N LEU A 81 10.04 1.37 -13.24
CA LEU A 81 9.71 2.76 -13.53
C LEU A 81 10.67 3.75 -12.88
N THR A 82 11.09 3.51 -11.64
CA THR A 82 12.05 4.39 -10.95
C THR A 82 13.40 4.36 -11.64
N VAL A 83 13.89 3.19 -12.05
CA VAL A 83 15.19 3.04 -12.72
C VAL A 83 15.17 3.62 -14.13
N ALA A 84 14.08 3.40 -14.88
CA ALA A 84 13.92 3.88 -16.25
C ALA A 84 13.75 5.40 -16.31
N THR A 85 12.94 5.98 -15.43
CA THR A 85 12.62 7.42 -15.47
C THR A 85 13.52 8.28 -14.58
N LYS A 86 14.29 7.64 -13.69
CA LYS A 86 15.02 8.31 -12.60
C LYS A 86 14.11 9.14 -11.69
N TYR A 87 12.81 8.87 -11.61
CA TYR A 87 11.90 9.56 -10.69
C TYR A 87 11.20 8.57 -9.75
N VAL A 88 11.46 8.70 -8.45
CA VAL A 88 10.79 7.90 -7.41
C VAL A 88 9.28 8.12 -7.42
N SER A 89 8.83 9.34 -7.71
CA SER A 89 7.41 9.68 -7.78
C SER A 89 6.69 8.97 -8.92
N VAL A 90 7.31 8.85 -10.10
CA VAL A 90 6.76 8.08 -11.22
C VAL A 90 6.66 6.61 -10.85
N GLY A 91 7.71 6.04 -10.26
CA GLY A 91 7.68 4.69 -9.75
C GLY A 91 6.56 4.46 -8.73
N SER A 92 6.41 5.35 -7.75
CA SER A 92 5.38 5.22 -6.70
C SER A 92 3.95 5.30 -7.25
N ILE A 93 3.69 6.19 -8.19
CA ILE A 93 2.38 6.31 -8.85
C ILE A 93 2.11 5.05 -9.69
N GLY A 94 3.07 4.62 -10.50
CA GLY A 94 2.93 3.42 -11.32
C GLY A 94 2.75 2.14 -10.51
N ALA A 95 3.43 2.02 -9.36
CA ALA A 95 3.24 0.90 -8.45
C ALA A 95 1.84 0.85 -7.84
N CYS A 96 1.24 2.01 -7.53
CA CYS A 96 -0.14 2.08 -7.04
C CYS A 96 -1.15 1.71 -8.13
N ILE A 97 -0.92 2.14 -9.37
CA ILE A 97 -1.74 1.74 -10.52
C ILE A 97 -1.60 0.23 -10.76
N ALA A 98 -0.38 -0.30 -10.72
CA ALA A 98 -0.12 -1.73 -10.85
C ALA A 98 -0.80 -2.53 -9.74
N LEU A 99 -0.76 -2.07 -8.49
CA LEU A 99 -1.44 -2.71 -7.37
C LEU A 99 -2.96 -2.82 -7.63
N ALA A 100 -3.59 -1.72 -8.05
CA ALA A 100 -5.00 -1.69 -8.40
C ALA A 100 -5.32 -2.60 -9.61
N ALA A 101 -4.54 -2.51 -10.68
CA ALA A 101 -4.73 -3.30 -11.89
C ALA A 101 -4.55 -4.80 -11.62
N PHE A 102 -3.48 -5.18 -10.93
CA PHE A 102 -3.27 -6.54 -10.50
C PHE A 102 -4.45 -7.00 -9.65
N SER A 103 -4.89 -6.25 -8.65
CA SER A 103 -6.03 -6.67 -7.81
C SER A 103 -7.32 -7.05 -8.59
N THR A 104 -7.55 -6.52 -9.80
CA THR A 104 -8.68 -6.91 -10.67
C THR A 104 -8.53 -8.24 -11.41
N MET A 105 -7.30 -8.76 -11.59
CA MET A 105 -7.04 -9.94 -12.42
C MET A 105 -7.27 -11.27 -11.69
N GLY A 106 -7.83 -11.27 -10.47
CA GLY A 106 -8.25 -12.48 -9.77
C GLY A 106 -7.12 -13.36 -9.21
N TYR A 107 -5.87 -12.90 -9.26
CA TYR A 107 -4.69 -13.66 -8.80
C TYR A 107 -4.31 -13.39 -7.33
N PHE A 108 -5.20 -12.83 -6.51
CA PHE A 108 -4.79 -12.23 -5.24
C PHE A 108 -5.66 -12.71 -4.09
N GLN A 109 -5.04 -13.50 -3.23
CA GLN A 109 -5.65 -14.17 -2.10
C GLN A 109 -5.16 -13.53 -0.81
N LEU A 110 -6.07 -13.32 0.13
CA LEU A 110 -5.67 -13.14 1.51
C LEU A 110 -4.96 -14.43 1.98
N PRO A 111 -3.94 -14.34 2.85
CA PRO A 111 -3.35 -15.51 3.47
C PRO A 111 -4.38 -16.33 4.25
N PHE A 112 -5.39 -15.65 4.79
CA PHE A 112 -6.47 -16.25 5.55
C PHE A 112 -7.71 -15.32 5.54
N PRO A 113 -8.91 -15.84 5.22
CA PRO A 113 -9.17 -17.17 4.67
C PRO A 113 -8.75 -17.18 3.18
N PRO A 114 -8.26 -18.31 2.64
CA PRO A 114 -7.81 -18.37 1.25
C PRO A 114 -9.02 -18.33 0.30
N GLU A 115 -9.41 -17.13 -0.12
CA GLU A 115 -10.47 -16.92 -1.11
C GLU A 115 -9.88 -16.53 -2.46
N LYS A 116 -10.47 -17.04 -3.55
CA LYS A 116 -10.08 -16.66 -4.91
C LYS A 116 -10.35 -15.19 -5.21
N PHE A 117 -11.38 -14.61 -4.60
CA PHE A 117 -11.73 -13.22 -4.76
C PHE A 117 -12.31 -12.67 -3.46
N ASN A 118 -11.73 -11.58 -2.98
CA ASN A 118 -12.20 -10.85 -1.80
C ASN A 118 -12.51 -9.41 -2.22
N GLU A 119 -13.80 -9.07 -2.28
CA GLU A 119 -14.28 -7.74 -2.68
C GLU A 119 -13.71 -6.63 -1.81
N GLY A 120 -13.59 -6.89 -0.50
CA GLY A 120 -13.01 -5.94 0.45
C GLY A 120 -11.55 -5.63 0.14
N LEU A 121 -10.74 -6.65 -0.18
CA LEU A 121 -9.34 -6.47 -0.55
C LEU A 121 -9.21 -5.64 -1.83
N TRP A 122 -10.04 -5.92 -2.83
CA TRP A 122 -10.07 -5.16 -4.08
C TRP A 122 -10.41 -3.68 -3.84
N ILE A 123 -11.47 -3.40 -3.08
CA ILE A 123 -11.85 -2.03 -2.69
C ILE A 123 -10.71 -1.37 -1.92
N THR A 124 -10.06 -2.08 -1.00
CA THR A 124 -8.93 -1.58 -0.21
C THR A 124 -7.74 -1.20 -1.10
N CYS A 125 -7.39 -2.03 -2.09
CA CYS A 125 -6.37 -1.73 -3.08
C CYS A 125 -6.68 -0.44 -3.85
N LEU A 126 -7.91 -0.27 -4.32
CA LEU A 126 -8.35 0.93 -5.04
C LEU A 126 -8.28 2.18 -4.15
N LEU A 127 -8.82 2.11 -2.94
CA LEU A 127 -8.83 3.23 -2.00
C LEU A 127 -7.41 3.69 -1.67
N VAL A 128 -6.51 2.73 -1.38
CA VAL A 128 -5.11 3.06 -1.07
C VAL A 128 -4.39 3.62 -2.31
N ALA A 129 -4.62 3.06 -3.50
CA ALA A 129 -4.02 3.58 -4.73
C ALA A 129 -4.44 5.03 -4.98
N ILE A 130 -5.74 5.34 -4.89
CA ILE A 130 -6.27 6.70 -5.03
C ILE A 130 -5.66 7.61 -3.97
N PHE A 131 -5.67 7.19 -2.70
CA PHE A 131 -5.11 7.96 -1.59
C PHE A 131 -3.64 8.35 -1.81
N VAL A 132 -2.80 7.38 -2.19
CA VAL A 132 -1.38 7.61 -2.43
C VAL A 132 -1.17 8.52 -3.64
N ILE A 133 -1.93 8.35 -4.72
CA ILE A 133 -1.87 9.22 -5.91
C ILE A 133 -2.23 10.66 -5.55
N VAL A 134 -3.30 10.88 -4.77
CA VAL A 134 -3.69 12.22 -4.28
C VAL A 134 -2.57 12.84 -3.44
N LYS A 135 -1.93 12.06 -2.55
CA LYS A 135 -0.76 12.53 -1.77
C LYS A 135 0.46 12.87 -2.65
N HIS A 136 0.48 12.43 -3.91
CA HIS A 136 1.51 12.78 -4.90
C HIS A 136 1.17 13.98 -5.78
N LYS A 137 0.03 14.67 -5.58
CA LYS A 137 -0.37 15.85 -6.38
C LYS A 137 0.75 16.89 -6.57
N SER A 138 1.55 17.17 -5.53
CA SER A 138 2.66 18.13 -5.62
C SER A 138 3.83 17.61 -6.47
N ASN A 139 4.08 16.30 -6.47
CA ASN A 139 5.09 15.65 -7.32
C ASN A 139 4.62 15.62 -8.77
N ILE A 140 3.34 15.33 -9.01
CA ILE A 140 2.76 15.38 -10.35
C ILE A 140 2.90 16.79 -10.93
N LYS A 141 2.60 17.83 -10.14
CA LYS A 141 2.80 19.22 -10.57
C LYS A 141 4.28 19.51 -10.91
N ARG A 142 5.23 19.04 -10.11
CA ARG A 142 6.66 19.23 -10.40
C ARG A 142 7.13 18.43 -11.61
N LEU A 143 6.60 17.23 -11.85
CA LEU A 143 6.87 16.43 -13.04
C LEU A 143 6.41 17.16 -14.30
N ILE A 144 5.18 17.66 -14.32
CA ILE A 144 4.63 18.46 -15.43
C ILE A 144 5.49 19.70 -15.69
N ASN A 145 5.96 20.35 -14.62
CA ASN A 145 6.79 21.54 -14.71
C ASN A 145 8.28 21.26 -14.96
N GLY A 146 8.71 19.99 -15.08
CA GLY A 146 10.13 19.64 -15.24
C GLY A 146 11.02 20.00 -14.03
N THR A 147 10.43 20.17 -12.84
CA THR A 147 11.11 20.60 -11.60
C THR A 147 11.16 19.51 -10.52
N GLU A 148 10.75 18.29 -10.86
CA GLU A 148 10.82 17.16 -9.93
C GLU A 148 12.29 16.76 -9.71
N ASN A 149 12.63 16.46 -8.46
CA ASN A 149 13.97 15.99 -8.14
C ASN A 149 14.12 14.53 -8.57
N GLY A 150 15.02 14.29 -9.52
CA GLY A 150 15.42 12.94 -9.91
C GLY A 150 16.09 12.18 -8.76
N PHE A 151 15.98 10.86 -8.81
CA PHE A 151 16.68 9.92 -7.95
C PHE A 151 18.19 10.12 -8.12
N GLY A 152 18.85 10.53 -7.03
CA GLY A 152 20.28 10.84 -7.03
C GLY A 152 20.63 12.31 -7.33
N SER A 153 19.66 13.21 -7.50
CA SER A 153 19.99 14.64 -7.63
C SER A 153 20.53 15.19 -6.30
N LYS A 154 21.67 15.89 -6.36
CA LYS A 154 22.19 16.62 -5.19
C LYS A 154 21.18 17.70 -4.81
N ARG A 155 20.75 17.74 -3.53
CA ARG A 155 20.02 18.91 -3.00
C ARG A 155 20.90 20.13 -3.24
N LYS A 156 20.44 21.08 -4.07
CA LYS A 156 21.02 22.43 -4.06
C LYS A 156 20.79 22.97 -2.64
N LYS A 157 21.89 23.24 -1.93
CA LYS A 157 21.88 23.92 -0.63
C LYS A 157 21.31 25.32 -0.79
#